data_AF-A0A3D5GLM3-F1
#
_entry.id   AF-A0A3D5GLM3-F1
#
_cell.length_a   1.000
_cell.length_b   1.000
_cell.length_c   1.000
_cell.angle_alpha   90.00
_cell.angle_beta   90.00
_cell.angle_gamma   90.00
#
_symmetry.space_group_name_H-M   'P 1'
#
loop_
_entity.id
_entity.type
_entity.pdbx_description
1 polymer ?
#
loop_
_entity_poly.entity_id
_entity_poly.type
_entity_poly.pdbx_seq_one_letter_code
_entity_poly.pdbx_strand_id
1 'polypeptide(L)' 'MKSLDALRIGIFDNSKWNASKLLRAVMSRVERDAPDVRFTRYTKESFSRLAPDDLLDRVAAENDVVISAIGD' A
#
# COMPACT_ATOMS: atom_id res chain seq x y z
N MET A 1 19.32 12.64 -8.98
CA MET A 1 18.54 11.38 -9.08
C MET A 1 17.87 11.17 -7.74
N LYS A 2 16.54 11.07 -7.66
CA LYS A 2 15.86 10.77 -6.38
C LYS A 2 15.87 9.26 -6.19
N SER A 3 16.42 8.79 -5.07
CA SER A 3 16.47 7.36 -4.71
C SER A 3 15.21 6.93 -3.97
N LEU A 4 14.88 5.64 -4.02
CA LEU A 4 13.79 5.02 -3.24
C LEU A 4 14.28 4.48 -1.88
N ASP A 5 15.56 4.62 -1.58
CA ASP A 5 16.18 4.06 -0.39
C ASP A 5 15.52 4.58 0.89
N ALA A 6 15.25 3.66 1.83
CA ALA A 6 14.66 3.92 3.13
C ALA A 6 13.24 4.54 3.15
N LEU A 7 12.53 4.56 2.01
CA LEU A 7 11.14 5.05 1.97
C LEU A 7 10.18 4.08 2.70
N ARG A 8 9.32 4.62 3.57
CA ARG A 8 8.23 3.86 4.20
C ARG A 8 7.02 3.86 3.27
N ILE A 9 6.69 2.71 2.69
CA ILE A 9 5.60 2.60 1.71
C ILE A 9 4.40 1.88 2.33
N GLY A 10 3.26 2.57 2.36
CA GLY A 10 1.98 1.98 2.73
C GLY A 10 1.33 1.28 1.54
N ILE A 11 0.89 0.04 1.72
CA ILE A 11 0.03 -0.67 0.76
C ILE A 11 -1.40 -0.66 1.30
N PHE A 12 -2.28 0.09 0.65
CA PHE A 12 -3.66 0.26 1.08
C PHE A 12 -4.61 -0.52 0.16
N ASP A 13 -4.99 -1.71 0.62
CA ASP A 13 -5.81 -2.67 -0.10
C ASP A 13 -7.30 -2.44 0.19
N ASN A 14 -8.09 -2.27 -0.87
CA ASN A 14 -9.54 -2.07 -0.74
C ASN A 14 -10.33 -3.38 -0.64
N SER A 15 -9.65 -4.53 -0.59
CA SER A 15 -10.25 -5.87 -0.46
C SER A 15 -10.96 -6.40 -1.70
N LYS A 16 -10.86 -5.71 -2.84
CA LYS A 16 -11.20 -6.31 -4.14
C LYS A 16 -10.09 -7.24 -4.58
N TRP A 17 -10.43 -8.47 -4.95
CA TRP A 17 -9.45 -9.47 -5.39
C TRP A 17 -8.48 -8.96 -6.46
N ASN A 18 -8.99 -8.29 -7.49
CA ASN A 18 -8.17 -7.75 -8.58
C ASN A 18 -7.22 -6.65 -8.11
N ALA A 19 -7.67 -5.78 -7.18
CA ALA A 19 -6.81 -4.78 -6.55
C ALA A 19 -5.72 -5.45 -5.71
N SER A 20 -6.08 -6.41 -4.85
CA SER A 20 -5.13 -7.13 -4.00
C SER A 20 -4.07 -7.88 -4.82
N LYS A 21 -4.45 -8.45 -5.97
CA LYS A 21 -3.53 -9.11 -6.91
C LYS A 21 -2.55 -8.12 -7.53
N LEU A 22 -3.03 -6.97 -7.98
CA LEU A 22 -2.18 -5.92 -8.54
C LEU A 22 -1.19 -5.38 -7.49
N LEU A 23 -1.66 -5.11 -6.27
CA LEU A 23 -0.81 -4.61 -5.19
C LEU A 23 0.30 -5.60 -4.84
N ARG A 24 0.01 -6.90 -4.79
CA ARG A 24 1.07 -7.93 -4.60
C ARG A 24 2.11 -7.90 -5.72
N ALA A 25 1.67 -7.75 -6.97
CA ALA A 25 2.60 -7.68 -8.11
C ALA A 25 3.47 -6.41 -8.08
N VAL A 26 2.91 -5.28 -7.64
CA VAL A 26 3.65 -4.02 -7.43
C VAL A 26 4.69 -4.20 -6.32
N MET A 27 4.31 -4.72 -5.16
CA MET A 27 5.25 -5.00 -4.06
C MET A 27 6.41 -5.87 -4.54
N SER A 28 6.11 -7.01 -5.16
CA SER A 28 7.15 -7.92 -5.65
C SER A 28 8.06 -7.29 -6.71
N ARG A 29 7.59 -6.29 -7.47
CA ARG A 29 8.44 -5.56 -8.41
C ARG A 29 9.36 -4.58 -7.68
N VAL A 30 8.82 -3.81 -6.74
CA VAL A 30 9.62 -2.85 -5.97
C VAL A 30 10.65 -3.56 -5.11
N GLU A 31 10.33 -4.69 -4.47
CA GLU A 31 11.30 -5.47 -3.68
C GLU A 31 12.49 -5.97 -4.52
N ARG A 32 12.28 -6.27 -5.81
CA ARG A 32 13.37 -6.64 -6.72
C ARG A 32 14.24 -5.45 -7.13
N ASP A 33 13.60 -4.31 -7.39
CA ASP A 33 14.27 -3.15 -7.97
C ASP A 33 14.86 -2.21 -6.88
N ALA A 34 14.36 -2.30 -5.64
CA ALA A 34 14.72 -1.49 -4.48
C ALA A 34 14.55 -2.29 -3.16
N PRO A 35 15.52 -3.17 -2.82
CA PRO A 35 15.37 -4.13 -1.72
C PRO A 35 15.34 -3.51 -0.31
N ASP A 36 15.79 -2.26 -0.16
CA ASP A 36 15.81 -1.55 1.13
C ASP A 36 14.47 -0.86 1.46
N VAL A 37 13.50 -0.92 0.55
CA VAL A 37 12.15 -0.39 0.75
C VAL A 37 11.40 -1.24 1.78
N ARG A 38 10.70 -0.59 2.70
CA ARG A 38 9.83 -1.26 3.70
C ARG A 38 8.37 -1.03 3.39
N PHE A 39 7.59 -2.10 3.40
CA PHE A 39 6.15 -2.07 3.22
C PHE A 39 5.39 -2.22 4.53
N THR A 40 4.38 -1.38 4.74
CA THR A 40 3.34 -1.61 5.75
C THR A 40 2.02 -1.85 5.04
N ARG A 41 1.32 -2.95 5.37
CA ARG A 41 0.08 -3.33 4.68
C ARG A 41 -1.14 -3.02 5.53
N TYR A 42 -2.13 -2.41 4.88
CA TYR A 42 -3.43 -2.08 5.43
C TYR A 42 -4.49 -2.65 4.50
N THR A 43 -5.54 -3.22 5.09
CA THR A 43 -6.65 -3.79 4.34
C THR A 43 -7.94 -3.27 4.93
N LYS A 44 -8.81 -2.73 4.08
CA LYS A 44 -10.17 -2.34 4.50
C LYS A 44 -10.99 -3.58 4.85
N GLU A 45 -11.97 -3.42 5.73
CA GLU A 45 -12.92 -4.51 6.02
C GLU A 45 -13.69 -4.94 4.75
N SER A 46 -14.11 -3.96 3.94
CA SER A 46 -14.83 -4.19 2.69
C SER A 46 -14.54 -3.08 1.68
N PHE A 47 -14.60 -3.41 0.38
CA PHE A 47 -14.48 -2.44 -0.70
C PHE A 47 -15.61 -1.41 -0.71
N SER A 48 -16.79 -1.78 -0.20
CA SER A 48 -18.01 -0.97 -0.24
C SER A 48 -18.18 -0.02 0.94
N ARG A 49 -17.34 -0.11 1.97
CA ARG A 49 -17.37 0.78 3.15
C ARG A 49 -16.26 1.81 3.07
N LEU A 50 -16.45 2.97 3.70
CA LEU A 50 -15.35 3.90 3.90
C LEU A 50 -14.31 3.29 4.84
N ALA A 51 -13.05 3.71 4.69
CA ALA A 51 -12.02 3.37 5.66
C ALA A 51 -12.32 4.13 6.96
N PRO A 52 -12.21 3.49 8.14
CA PRO A 52 -12.26 4.20 9.41
C PRO A 52 -11.20 5.31 9.49
N ASP A 53 -11.52 6.44 10.13
CA ASP A 53 -10.61 7.58 10.22
C ASP A 53 -9.31 7.22 10.97
N ASP A 54 -9.40 6.39 12.03
CA ASP A 54 -8.24 5.89 12.78
C ASP A 54 -7.30 5.05 11.91
N LEU A 55 -7.84 4.29 10.95
CA LEU A 55 -7.04 3.57 9.97
C LEU A 55 -6.31 4.54 9.03
N LEU A 56 -6.98 5.59 8.57
CA LEU A 56 -6.39 6.60 7.68
C LEU A 56 -5.30 7.41 8.39
N ASP A 57 -5.54 7.81 9.65
CA ASP A 57 -4.56 8.51 10.49
C ASP A 57 -3.31 7.66 10.68
N ARG A 58 -3.49 6.36 10.96
CA ARG A 58 -2.37 5.42 11.09
C ARG A 58 -1.59 5.28 9.78
N VAL A 59 -2.29 5.15 8.65
CA VAL A 59 -1.67 5.09 7.31
C VAL A 59 -0.82 6.34 7.03
N ALA A 60 -1.32 7.53 7.38
CA ALA A 60 -0.60 8.79 7.19
C ALA A 60 0.61 8.95 8.12
N ALA A 61 0.51 8.52 9.38
CA ALA A 61 1.61 8.61 10.34
C ALA A 61 2.76 7.64 10.04
N GLU A 62 2.43 6.43 9.58
CA GLU A 62 3.39 5.34 9.44
C GLU A 62 4.14 5.33 8.10
N ASN A 63 3.72 6.10 7.09
CA ASN A 63 4.24 6.00 5.73
C ASN A 63 4.55 7.37 5.11
N ASP A 64 5.52 7.39 4.20
CA ASP A 64 5.89 8.58 3.43
C ASP A 64 5.10 8.66 2.11
N VAL A 65 4.73 7.48 1.58
CA VAL A 65 3.87 7.35 0.40
C VAL A 65 2.95 6.15 0.57
N VAL A 66 1.76 6.22 -0.03
CA VAL A 66 0.78 5.14 -0.01
C VAL A 66 0.42 4.75 -1.43
N ILE A 67 0.42 3.45 -1.71
CA ILE A 67 -0.05 2.86 -2.95
C ILE A 67 -1.38 2.17 -2.67
N SER A 68 -2.42 2.58 -3.38
CA SER A 68 -3.71 1.90 -3.41
C SER A 68 -4.05 1.49 -4.84
N ALA A 69 -4.99 0.56 -4.97
CA ALA A 69 -5.47 0.08 -6.25
C ALA A 69 -6.99 -0.08 -6.23
N ILE A 70 -7.61 0.14 -7.38
CA ILE A 70 -9.02 -0.16 -7.63
C ILE A 70 -9.04 -1.13 -8.80
N GLY A 71 -9.56 -2.33 -8.55
CA GLY A 71 -9.85 -3.30 -9.61
C GLY A 71 -11.30 -3.15 -10.07
N ASP A 72 -11.51 -3.36 -11.36
CA ASP A 72 -12.83 -3.63 -11.95
C ASP A 72 -13.34 -4.97 -11.40
#